data_AF-A0A930V3D6-F1
#
_entry.id   AF-A0A930V3D6-F1
#
_cell.length_a   1.000
_cell.length_b   1.000
_cell.length_c   1.000
_cell.angle_alpha   90.00
_cell.angle_beta   90.00
_cell.angle_gamma   90.00
#
_symmetry.space_group_name_H-M   'P 1'
#
loop_
_entity.id
_entity.type
_entity.pdbx_description
1 polymer ?
#
loop_
_entity_poly.entity_id
_entity_poly.type
_entity_poly.pdbx_seq_one_letter_code
_entity_poly.pdbx_strand_id
1 'polypeptide(L)'
;MSDDVPALVEVDPFDLPDWLGTSDVVWTADTGLRTGHRVTGSLQASDPARVPEAGVQPCDLLAVDEAHPVPVAPEGVRTRTHLSWRLGQVLLVARDEPAARLTLAVPGSSFSADLVLDAVARLARAVGGSPERYTVALRIGEH
;
A
#
# COMPACT_ATOMS: atom_id res chain seq x y z
N MET A 1 -14.08 20.61 -17.69
CA MET A 1 -14.10 19.21 -17.24
C MET A 1 -12.94 19.09 -16.28
N SER A 2 -13.20 19.13 -14.98
CA SER A 2 -12.15 18.91 -13.99
C SER A 2 -11.82 17.42 -14.03
N ASP A 3 -10.67 17.08 -14.57
CA ASP A 3 -10.04 15.79 -14.30
C ASP A 3 -9.70 15.79 -12.80
N ASP A 4 -10.59 15.19 -12.02
CA ASP A 4 -10.50 15.19 -10.56
C ASP A 4 -9.44 14.15 -10.17
N VAL A 5 -8.22 14.64 -9.94
CA VAL A 5 -7.15 13.80 -9.38
C VAL A 5 -7.64 13.32 -8.02
N PRO A 6 -7.61 12.00 -7.74
CA PRO A 6 -8.17 11.47 -6.50
C PRO A 6 -7.51 12.13 -5.28
N ALA A 7 -8.34 12.49 -4.29
CA ALA A 7 -7.85 13.01 -3.03
C ALA A 7 -7.06 11.91 -2.30
N LEU A 8 -5.79 12.21 -2.02
CA LEU A 8 -4.87 11.35 -1.29
C LEU A 8 -4.45 12.08 -0.02
N VAL A 9 -4.92 11.58 1.13
CA VAL A 9 -4.64 12.16 2.45
C VAL A 9 -3.57 11.32 3.12
N GLU A 10 -2.56 11.95 3.73
CA GLU A 10 -1.52 11.21 4.45
C GLU A 10 -2.09 10.47 5.66
N VAL A 11 -1.56 9.28 5.91
CA VAL A 11 -1.93 8.43 7.06
C VAL A 11 -0.72 8.31 7.97
N ASP A 12 -0.91 8.60 9.25
CA ASP A 12 0.08 8.30 10.27
C ASP A 12 0.11 6.77 10.52
N PRO A 13 1.26 6.09 10.41
CA PRO A 13 1.35 4.67 10.73
C PRO A 13 0.95 4.33 12.17
N PHE A 14 1.03 5.28 13.11
CA PHE A 14 0.62 5.07 14.51
C PHE A 14 -0.91 5.10 14.70
N ASP A 15 -1.66 5.57 13.69
CA ASP A 15 -3.13 5.49 13.68
C ASP A 15 -3.63 4.14 13.12
N LEU A 16 -2.73 3.29 12.64
CA LEU A 16 -3.06 1.96 12.11
C LEU A 16 -3.25 0.93 13.23
N PRO A 17 -3.96 -0.18 12.97
CA PRO A 17 -4.15 -1.23 13.97
C PRO A 17 -2.83 -1.82 14.51
N ASP A 18 -2.71 -1.88 15.84
CA ASP A 18 -1.51 -2.36 16.56
C ASP A 18 -1.04 -3.76 16.14
N TRP A 19 -1.95 -4.61 15.70
CA TRP A 19 -1.63 -5.98 15.27
C TRP A 19 -0.67 -6.02 14.07
N LEU A 20 -0.64 -4.96 13.25
CA LEU A 20 0.28 -4.84 12.12
C LEU A 20 1.76 -4.80 12.57
N GLY A 21 2.05 -4.14 13.70
CA GLY A 21 3.41 -4.07 14.24
C GLY A 21 3.81 -5.30 15.07
N THR A 22 2.83 -6.05 15.58
CA THR A 22 3.06 -7.03 16.66
C THR A 22 2.88 -8.49 16.22
N SER A 23 2.17 -8.75 15.13
CA SER A 23 1.81 -10.11 14.67
C SER A 23 2.48 -10.49 13.34
N ASP A 24 2.31 -11.74 12.93
CA ASP A 24 2.66 -12.19 11.57
C ASP A 24 1.55 -11.76 10.60
N VAL A 25 1.90 -11.06 9.52
CA VAL A 25 0.98 -10.40 8.60
C VAL A 25 1.13 -10.95 7.19
N VAL A 26 0.00 -11.19 6.53
CA VAL A 26 -0.05 -11.49 5.10
C VAL A 26 -0.67 -10.31 4.37
N TRP A 27 0.08 -9.72 3.43
CA TRP A 27 -0.50 -8.87 2.41
C TRP A 27 -0.87 -9.73 1.20
N THR A 28 -2.13 -9.68 0.78
CA THR A 28 -2.62 -10.44 -0.38
C THR A 28 -3.07 -9.46 -1.46
N ALA A 29 -2.56 -9.66 -2.68
CA ALA A 29 -3.05 -8.95 -3.85
C ALA A 29 -4.41 -9.52 -4.28
N ASP A 30 -5.41 -8.65 -4.38
CA ASP A 30 -6.75 -8.99 -4.89
C ASP A 30 -6.75 -9.01 -6.43
N THR A 31 -5.86 -8.24 -7.06
CA THR A 31 -5.66 -8.17 -8.51
C THR A 31 -4.27 -8.64 -8.92
N GLY A 32 -4.09 -8.92 -10.22
CA GLY A 32 -2.77 -9.19 -10.79
C GLY A 32 -1.80 -8.03 -10.66
N LEU A 33 -0.49 -8.30 -10.70
CA LEU A 33 0.53 -7.24 -10.76
C LEU A 33 0.59 -6.50 -12.11
N ARG A 34 -0.02 -7.06 -13.16
CA ARG A 34 -0.01 -6.49 -14.52
C ARG A 34 -1.19 -5.57 -14.80
N THR A 35 -1.97 -5.22 -13.78
CA THR A 35 -3.19 -4.39 -13.93
C THR A 35 -2.92 -2.89 -14.05
N GLY A 36 -1.65 -2.46 -14.10
CA GLY A 36 -1.25 -1.06 -14.31
C GLY A 36 -0.62 -0.43 -13.08
N HIS A 37 -1.05 0.80 -12.76
CA HIS A 37 -0.48 1.63 -11.69
C HIS A 37 -1.07 1.34 -10.30
N ARG A 38 -2.10 0.51 -10.18
CA ARG A 38 -2.74 0.15 -8.91
C ARG A 38 -2.82 -1.37 -8.78
N VAL A 39 -2.47 -1.86 -7.60
CA VAL A 39 -2.72 -3.25 -7.18
C VAL A 39 -3.55 -3.18 -5.91
N THR A 40 -4.81 -3.64 -5.99
CA THR A 40 -5.64 -3.70 -4.79
C THR A 40 -5.22 -4.88 -3.93
N GLY A 41 -5.30 -4.72 -2.62
CA GLY A 41 -4.98 -5.80 -1.71
C GLY A 41 -5.53 -5.59 -0.31
N SER A 42 -5.16 -6.54 0.56
CA SER A 42 -5.53 -6.50 1.96
C SER A 42 -4.46 -7.11 2.85
N LEU A 43 -4.38 -6.60 4.08
CA LEU A 43 -3.56 -7.12 5.17
C LEU A 43 -4.44 -7.94 6.11
N GLN A 44 -3.92 -9.08 6.54
CA GLN A 44 -4.56 -9.94 7.54
C GLN A 44 -3.50 -10.54 8.47
N ALA A 45 -3.87 -10.84 9.72
CA ALA A 45 -3.04 -11.68 10.57
C ALA A 45 -2.94 -13.09 9.96
N SER A 46 -1.75 -13.69 10.01
CA SER A 46 -1.51 -15.04 9.49
C SER A 46 -2.27 -16.12 10.27
N ASP A 47 -2.53 -15.85 11.56
CA ASP A 47 -3.38 -16.67 12.43
C ASP A 47 -4.45 -15.78 13.09
N PRO A 48 -5.60 -15.55 12.43
CA PRO A 48 -6.66 -14.69 12.95
C PRO A 48 -7.26 -15.18 14.28
N ALA A 49 -7.15 -16.48 14.59
CA ALA A 49 -7.66 -17.03 15.85
C ALA A 49 -6.82 -16.57 17.05
N ARG A 50 -5.55 -16.22 16.83
CA ARG A 50 -4.65 -15.67 17.87
C ARG A 50 -4.73 -14.17 18.04
N VAL A 51 -5.32 -13.48 17.06
CA VAL A 51 -5.50 -12.03 17.09
C VAL A 51 -6.97 -11.71 16.74
N PRO A 52 -7.92 -11.98 17.65
CA PRO A 52 -9.35 -11.86 17.35
C PRO A 52 -9.79 -10.44 16.94
N GLU A 53 -9.05 -9.43 17.34
CA GLU A 53 -9.21 -8.03 16.94
C GLU A 53 -8.67 -7.74 15.52
N ALA A 54 -7.86 -8.64 14.95
CA ALA A 54 -7.36 -8.52 13.59
C ALA A 54 -8.44 -8.88 12.57
N GLY A 55 -9.15 -7.85 12.12
CA GLY A 55 -9.97 -7.92 10.92
C GLY A 55 -9.14 -7.86 9.64
N VAL A 56 -9.83 -7.83 8.50
CA VAL A 56 -9.21 -7.55 7.20
C VAL A 56 -8.99 -6.05 7.08
N GLN A 57 -7.74 -5.62 6.89
CA GLN A 57 -7.39 -4.23 6.65
C GLN A 57 -7.13 -4.01 5.15
N PRO A 58 -8.00 -3.31 4.40
CA PRO A 58 -7.72 -2.89 3.04
C PRO A 58 -6.37 -2.17 2.93
N CYS A 59 -5.53 -2.59 2.00
CA CYS A 59 -4.22 -1.98 1.77
C CYS A 59 -3.81 -2.15 0.30
N ASP A 60 -3.86 -1.06 -0.46
CA ASP A 60 -3.53 -1.06 -1.87
C ASP A 60 -2.08 -0.59 -2.10
N LEU A 61 -1.55 -0.85 -3.30
CA LEU A 61 -0.33 -0.25 -3.79
C LEU A 61 -0.67 0.72 -4.93
N LEU A 62 -0.04 1.89 -4.94
CA LEU A 62 -0.21 2.90 -5.98
C LEU A 62 1.14 3.37 -6.52
N ALA A 63 1.40 3.10 -7.79
CA ALA A 63 2.53 3.61 -8.54
C ALA A 63 2.22 5.05 -8.99
N VAL A 64 2.90 6.03 -8.40
CA VAL A 64 2.47 7.45 -8.45
C VAL A 64 2.87 8.22 -9.71
N ASP A 65 3.68 7.63 -10.60
CA ASP A 65 4.21 8.30 -11.78
C ASP A 65 3.39 8.07 -13.05
N GLU A 66 2.28 7.31 -12.99
CA GLU A 66 1.33 7.27 -14.09
C GLU A 66 0.57 8.60 -14.21
N ALA A 67 0.65 9.21 -15.38
CA ALA A 67 0.11 10.54 -15.65
C ALA A 67 -0.80 10.61 -16.87
N HIS A 68 -1.00 9.48 -17.56
CA HIS A 68 -1.85 9.40 -18.75
C HIS A 68 -3.07 8.49 -18.50
N PRO A 69 -4.28 8.89 -18.93
CA PRO A 69 -4.63 10.19 -19.50
C PRO A 69 -4.71 11.31 -18.45
N VAL A 70 -4.76 10.95 -17.17
CA VAL A 70 -4.84 11.87 -16.02
C VAL A 70 -3.85 11.41 -14.94
N PRO A 71 -3.20 12.33 -14.22
CA PRO A 71 -2.38 12.02 -13.05
C PRO A 71 -3.11 11.17 -12.00
N VAL A 72 -2.52 10.04 -11.64
CA VAL A 72 -3.09 9.14 -10.60
C VAL A 72 -2.82 9.66 -9.19
N ALA A 73 -1.87 10.58 -9.04
CA ALA A 73 -1.50 11.21 -7.78
C ALA A 73 -1.18 12.71 -7.97
N PRO A 74 -1.57 13.58 -7.01
CA PRO A 74 -1.17 14.99 -7.03
C PRO A 74 0.35 15.16 -6.94
N GLU A 75 0.88 16.26 -7.49
CA GLU A 75 2.33 16.55 -7.51
C GLU A 75 2.97 16.53 -6.11
N GLY A 76 2.28 17.05 -5.10
CA GLY A 76 2.76 17.02 -3.72
C GLY A 76 2.93 15.59 -3.17
N VAL A 77 2.01 14.68 -3.51
CA VAL A 77 2.10 13.26 -3.13
C VAL A 77 3.22 12.58 -3.89
N ARG A 78 3.37 12.86 -5.19
CA ARG A 78 4.46 12.32 -6.00
C ARG A 78 5.83 12.70 -5.42
N THR A 79 6.03 13.99 -5.14
CA THR A 79 7.28 14.50 -4.56
C THR A 79 7.59 13.86 -3.21
N ARG A 80 6.60 13.78 -2.30
CA ARG A 80 6.78 13.15 -0.99
C ARG A 80 7.03 11.65 -1.10
N THR A 81 6.36 10.96 -2.02
CA THR A 81 6.58 9.53 -2.30
C THR A 81 8.04 9.28 -2.66
N HIS A 82 8.58 10.05 -3.61
CA HIS A 82 9.99 9.95 -3.99
C HIS A 82 10.95 10.28 -2.85
N LEU A 83 10.64 11.29 -2.02
CA LEU A 83 11.46 11.65 -0.86
C LEU A 83 11.47 10.54 0.19
N SER A 84 10.30 10.07 0.64
CA SER A 84 10.17 8.97 1.59
C SER A 84 10.87 7.72 1.08
N TRP A 85 10.72 7.42 -0.22
CA TRP A 85 11.36 6.26 -0.82
C TRP A 85 12.88 6.32 -0.75
N ARG A 86 13.47 7.49 -1.05
CA ARG A 86 14.93 7.71 -0.92
C ARG A 86 15.41 7.60 0.52
N LEU A 87 14.55 7.89 1.51
CA LEU A 87 14.83 7.75 2.94
C LEU A 87 14.59 6.33 3.49
N GLY A 88 14.30 5.35 2.63
CA GLY A 88 14.02 3.98 3.07
C GLY A 88 12.64 3.79 3.70
N GLN A 89 11.74 4.75 3.52
CA GLN A 89 10.37 4.76 4.03
C GLN A 89 9.36 4.53 2.89
N VAL A 90 8.10 4.30 3.25
CA VAL A 90 6.96 4.29 2.32
C VAL A 90 5.98 5.35 2.77
N LEU A 91 5.42 6.09 1.81
CA LEU A 91 4.38 7.07 2.11
C LEU A 91 3.04 6.35 2.19
N LEU A 92 2.36 6.48 3.33
CA LEU A 92 1.02 5.95 3.55
C LEU A 92 0.00 7.04 3.23
N VAL A 93 -0.98 6.70 2.39
CA VAL A 93 -2.09 7.59 2.08
C VAL A 93 -3.42 6.86 2.16
N ALA A 94 -4.47 7.57 2.53
CA ALA A 94 -5.84 7.16 2.37
C ALA A 94 -6.37 7.74 1.07
N ARG A 95 -6.98 6.88 0.24
CA ARG A 95 -7.58 7.26 -1.03
C ARG A 95 -9.10 7.40 -0.84
N ASP A 96 -9.64 8.54 -1.23
CA ASP A 96 -11.05 8.88 -1.03
C ASP A 96 -11.93 8.18 -2.10
N GLU A 97 -12.44 7.01 -1.75
CA GLU A 97 -13.47 6.22 -2.47
C GLU A 97 -14.46 5.74 -1.38
N PRO A 98 -15.71 5.31 -1.65
CA PRO A 98 -16.80 5.32 -0.64
C PRO A 98 -16.53 4.67 0.73
N ALA A 99 -15.48 3.84 0.85
CA ALA A 99 -14.77 3.64 2.12
C ALA A 99 -13.26 3.91 1.92
N ALA A 100 -12.67 4.72 2.82
CA ALA A 100 -11.25 5.06 2.79
C ALA A 100 -10.38 3.79 2.83
N ARG A 101 -9.46 3.66 1.85
CA ARG A 101 -8.52 2.53 1.78
C ARG A 101 -7.10 3.01 2.04
N LEU A 102 -6.41 2.35 2.97
CA LEU A 102 -4.96 2.53 3.14
C LEU A 102 -4.27 2.16 1.82
N THR A 103 -3.31 2.97 1.42
CA THR A 103 -2.56 2.81 0.16
C THR A 103 -1.10 3.12 0.40
N LEU A 104 -0.22 2.24 -0.05
CA LEU A 104 1.22 2.49 -0.11
C LEU A 104 1.53 3.23 -1.42
N ALA A 105 1.96 4.48 -1.31
CA ALA A 105 2.42 5.23 -2.47
C ALA A 105 3.87 4.84 -2.79
N VAL A 106 4.11 4.42 -4.02
CA VAL A 106 5.36 3.82 -4.49
C VAL A 106 5.84 4.55 -5.76
N PRO A 107 7.13 4.89 -5.89
CA PRO A 107 7.66 5.44 -7.14
C PRO A 107 7.50 4.50 -8.33
N GLY A 108 7.30 5.07 -9.53
CA GLY A 108 7.14 4.33 -10.77
C GLY A 108 5.70 4.33 -11.30
N SER A 109 5.49 3.63 -12.41
CA SER A 109 4.20 3.54 -13.12
C SER A 109 3.58 2.14 -13.10
N SER A 110 4.28 1.14 -12.60
CA SER A 110 3.83 -0.26 -12.52
C SER A 110 4.58 -1.04 -11.42
N PHE A 111 4.15 -2.28 -11.15
CA PHE A 111 4.72 -3.12 -10.10
C PHE A 111 5.45 -4.35 -10.63
N SER A 112 6.64 -4.59 -10.08
CA SER A 112 7.31 -5.88 -10.09
C SER A 112 7.14 -6.57 -8.74
N ALA A 113 7.39 -7.88 -8.66
CA ALA A 113 7.35 -8.61 -7.39
C ALA A 113 8.34 -8.02 -6.36
N ASP A 114 9.55 -7.66 -6.78
CA ASP A 114 10.57 -7.06 -5.91
C ASP A 114 10.13 -5.70 -5.35
N LEU A 115 9.48 -4.88 -6.18
CA LEU A 115 8.98 -3.57 -5.75
C LEU A 115 7.86 -3.71 -4.72
N VAL A 116 7.00 -4.72 -4.87
CA VAL A 116 5.97 -5.05 -3.88
C VAL A 116 6.60 -5.49 -2.56
N LEU A 117 7.60 -6.38 -2.62
CA LEU A 117 8.32 -6.83 -1.42
C LEU A 117 8.98 -5.66 -0.68
N ASP A 118 9.65 -4.74 -1.40
CA ASP A 118 10.26 -3.55 -0.77
C ASP A 118 9.20 -2.63 -0.16
N ALA A 119 8.09 -2.38 -0.87
CA ALA A 119 6.99 -1.55 -0.36
C ALA A 119 6.39 -2.12 0.94
N VAL A 120 6.09 -3.42 0.97
CA VAL A 120 5.52 -4.08 2.15
C VAL A 120 6.54 -4.17 3.30
N ALA A 121 7.82 -4.42 3.01
CA ALA A 121 8.87 -4.37 4.02
C ALA A 121 9.00 -2.98 4.67
N ARG A 122 8.80 -1.91 3.90
CA ARG A 122 8.79 -0.54 4.42
C ARG A 122 7.56 -0.24 5.26
N LEU A 123 6.39 -0.76 4.88
CA LEU A 123 5.19 -0.70 5.71
C LEU A 123 5.45 -1.36 7.08
N ALA A 124 6.02 -2.57 7.09
CA ALA A 124 6.34 -3.28 8.32
C ALA A 124 7.17 -2.42 9.28
N ARG A 125 8.21 -1.75 8.76
CA ARG A 125 9.04 -0.83 9.56
C ARG A 125 8.27 0.41 10.02
N ALA A 126 7.38 0.96 9.19
CA ALA A 126 6.61 2.15 9.51
C ALA A 126 5.69 1.92 10.72
N VAL A 127 5.09 0.74 10.84
CA VAL A 127 4.24 0.35 11.97
C VAL A 127 5.02 -0.24 13.16
N GLY A 128 6.35 -0.14 13.16
CA GLY A 128 7.22 -0.67 14.23
C GLY A 128 7.41 -2.19 14.22
N GLY A 129 6.94 -2.88 13.18
CA GLY A 129 7.10 -4.32 12.98
C GLY A 129 8.41 -4.72 12.30
N SER A 130 8.62 -6.03 12.16
CA SER A 130 9.75 -6.62 11.43
C SER A 130 9.30 -7.11 10.04
N PRO A 131 10.04 -6.80 8.96
CA PRO A 131 9.77 -7.37 7.64
C PRO A 131 9.75 -8.90 7.60
N GLU A 132 10.44 -9.58 8.53
CA GLU A 132 10.45 -11.05 8.62
C GLU A 132 9.10 -11.65 9.01
N ARG A 133 8.21 -10.83 9.59
CA ARG A 133 6.83 -11.22 9.96
C ARG A 133 5.83 -10.99 8.84
N TYR A 134 6.27 -10.44 7.71
CA TYR A 134 5.40 -10.09 6.60
C TYR A 134 5.56 -11.08 5.45
N THR A 135 4.42 -11.58 4.97
CA THR A 135 4.31 -12.40 3.77
C THR A 135 3.56 -11.64 2.69
N VAL A 136 4.00 -11.77 1.44
CA VAL A 136 3.34 -11.21 0.27
C VAL A 136 2.78 -12.34 -0.58
N ALA A 137 1.47 -12.36 -0.78
CA ALA A 137 0.77 -13.30 -1.66
C ALA A 137 0.35 -12.58 -2.94
N LEU A 138 0.97 -12.95 -4.07
CA LEU A 138 0.79 -12.31 -5.36
C LEU A 138 -0.11 -13.13 -6.29
N ARG A 139 -0.98 -12.44 -7.04
CA ARG A 139 -1.70 -13.02 -8.18
C ARG A 139 -0.93 -12.76 -9.48
N ILE A 140 -0.75 -13.82 -10.27
CA ILE A 140 -0.07 -13.75 -11.57
C ILE A 140 -1.05 -13.34 -12.70
N GLY A 141 -2.32 -13.73 -12.60
CA GLY A 141 -3.36 -13.47 -13.61
C GLY A 141 -3.82 -12.01 -13.64
N GLU A 142 -4.45 -11.60 -14.74
CA GLU A 142 -4.85 -10.19 -14.97
C GLU A 142 -6.15 -9.79 -14.26
N HIS A 143 -6.87 -10.75 -13.65
CA HIS A 143 -8.18 -10.56 -13.00
C HIS A 143 -8.34 -11.39 -11.70
#